data_AF-J7Q3D5-F1
#
_entry.id   AF-J7Q3D5-F1
#
_cell.length_a   1.000
_cell.length_b   1.000
_cell.length_c   1.000
_cell.angle_alpha   90.00
_cell.angle_beta   90.00
_cell.angle_gamma   90.00
#
_symmetry.space_group_name_H-M   'P 1'
#
loop_
_entity.id
_entity.type
_entity.pdbx_description
1 polymer ?
#
loop_
_entity_poly.entity_id
_entity_poly.type
_entity_poly.pdbx_seq_one_letter_code
_entity_poly.pdbx_strand_id
1 'polypeptide(L)'
;MLDSHPALTSTLVYAPQNWRDLRSRRITSDGDYLILGAGHREHRLWLPGPPVPDASLSALIPVDKSAPTRSAATLRFLRDIDGGSSAGAAQIHDKRISEMLRALDGHLAKASYRAIAQQLFGHERLNREPWKTSSLRAMTIRLVRGGIGLMRGGYRKLLTR
;
A
#
# COMPACT_ATOMS: atom_id res chain seq x y z
N MET A 1 30.63 -32.28 -13.71
CA MET A 1 30.02 -31.34 -14.67
C MET A 1 28.77 -30.79 -13.99
N LEU A 2 28.94 -29.72 -13.22
CA LEU A 2 27.90 -29.11 -12.39
C LEU A 2 27.36 -27.90 -13.15
N ASP A 3 26.06 -27.90 -13.39
CA ASP A 3 25.34 -26.88 -14.13
C ASP A 3 25.52 -25.49 -13.51
N SER A 4 26.13 -24.60 -14.28
CA SER A 4 26.20 -23.17 -14.03
C SER A 4 24.79 -22.59 -13.95
N HIS A 5 24.36 -22.23 -12.74
CA HIS A 5 23.19 -21.37 -12.56
C HIS A 5 23.46 -20.02 -13.23
N PRO A 6 22.53 -19.47 -14.04
CA PRO A 6 22.71 -18.13 -14.59
C PRO A 6 22.77 -17.15 -13.41
N ALA A 7 23.87 -16.40 -13.38
CA ALA A 7 24.17 -15.44 -12.33
C ALA A 7 23.02 -14.44 -12.13
N LEU A 8 22.82 -14.02 -10.88
CA LEU A 8 22.21 -12.73 -10.56
C LEU A 8 23.19 -11.64 -11.05
N THR A 9 23.17 -11.32 -12.35
CA THR A 9 24.27 -10.60 -13.02
C THR A 9 24.33 -9.09 -12.72
N SER A 10 23.52 -8.57 -11.81
CA SER A 10 23.59 -7.15 -11.44
C SER A 10 23.64 -7.03 -9.93
N THR A 11 24.84 -6.85 -9.38
CA THR A 11 24.99 -6.33 -8.02
C THR A 11 24.35 -4.95 -8.00
N LEU A 12 23.32 -4.76 -7.17
CA LEU A 12 22.73 -3.44 -6.99
C LEU A 12 23.72 -2.54 -6.26
N VAL A 13 24.01 -1.40 -6.85
CA VAL A 13 24.98 -0.44 -6.33
C VAL A 13 24.28 0.82 -5.84
N TYR A 14 24.78 1.40 -4.75
CA TYR A 14 24.31 2.67 -4.21
C TYR A 14 24.70 3.84 -5.11
N ALA A 15 23.85 4.10 -6.11
CA ALA A 15 23.91 5.26 -6.98
C ALA A 15 22.49 5.85 -7.14
N PRO A 16 21.90 6.41 -6.07
CA PRO A 16 20.50 6.88 -6.08
C PRO A 16 20.21 7.92 -7.16
N GLN A 17 21.23 8.67 -7.62
CA GLN A 17 21.15 9.59 -8.75
C GLN A 17 20.85 8.90 -10.09
N ASN A 18 21.19 7.61 -10.21
CA ASN A 18 21.00 6.80 -11.41
C ASN A 18 19.77 5.89 -11.30
N TRP A 19 19.11 5.85 -10.15
CA TRP A 19 17.92 5.04 -9.95
C TRP A 19 16.72 5.71 -10.62
N ARG A 20 16.10 4.96 -11.54
CA ARG A 20 14.90 5.42 -12.25
C ARG A 20 13.78 5.68 -11.25
N ASP A 21 12.98 6.69 -11.55
CA ASP A 21 11.77 7.04 -10.82
C ASP A 21 11.97 7.42 -9.33
N LEU A 22 13.14 7.95 -8.94
CA LEU A 22 13.30 8.53 -7.60
C LEU A 22 12.33 9.70 -7.38
N ARG A 23 11.33 9.47 -6.54
CA ARG A 23 10.25 10.42 -6.27
C ARG A 23 10.51 11.27 -5.03
N SER A 24 11.06 10.66 -3.99
CA SER A 24 11.34 11.33 -2.73
C SER A 24 12.56 10.71 -2.08
N ARG A 25 13.39 11.57 -1.49
CA ARG A 25 14.54 11.19 -0.67
C ARG A 25 14.52 12.01 0.62
N ARG A 26 14.72 11.36 1.75
CA ARG A 26 14.81 12.02 3.04
C ARG A 26 15.95 11.43 3.84
N ILE A 27 16.93 12.27 4.12
CA ILE A 27 18.06 11.92 4.98
C ILE A 27 17.69 12.32 6.42
N THR A 28 17.89 11.38 7.34
CA THR A 28 17.66 11.54 8.78
C THR A 28 18.86 11.00 9.54
N SER A 29 18.86 11.14 10.87
CA SER A 29 19.96 10.66 11.72
C SER A 29 20.13 9.13 11.68
N ASP A 30 19.07 8.39 11.39
CA ASP A 30 19.04 6.92 11.33
C ASP A 30 19.16 6.35 9.92
N GLY A 31 19.31 7.20 8.89
CA GLY A 31 19.62 6.75 7.54
C GLY A 31 18.98 7.56 6.43
N ASP A 32 18.99 6.98 5.24
CA ASP A 32 18.44 7.56 4.03
C ASP A 32 17.16 6.81 3.62
N TYR A 33 16.06 7.54 3.50
CA TYR A 33 14.76 7.02 3.12
C TYR A 33 14.45 7.41 1.68
N LEU A 34 14.22 6.42 0.82
CA LEU A 34 13.95 6.63 -0.59
C LEU A 34 12.58 6.07 -0.97
N ILE A 35 11.87 6.81 -1.80
CA ILE A 35 10.65 6.36 -2.48
C ILE A 35 10.94 6.38 -3.98
N LEU A 36 10.90 5.20 -4.59
CA LEU A 36 11.09 4.97 -6.02
C LEU A 36 9.74 4.60 -6.66
N GLY A 37 9.49 5.05 -7.89
CA GLY A 37 8.28 4.72 -8.64
C GLY A 37 7.02 5.42 -8.15
N ALA A 38 5.89 4.98 -8.69
CA ALA A 38 4.56 5.44 -8.32
C ALA A 38 3.54 4.31 -8.43
N GLY A 39 2.48 4.40 -7.63
CA GLY A 39 1.37 3.45 -7.66
C GLY A 39 1.82 2.01 -7.44
N HIS A 40 1.61 1.16 -8.44
CA HIS A 40 1.90 -0.28 -8.37
C HIS A 40 3.40 -0.64 -8.38
N ARG A 41 4.26 0.30 -8.75
CA ARG A 41 5.73 0.15 -8.76
C ARG A 41 6.39 1.02 -7.69
N GLU A 42 5.62 1.48 -6.70
CA GLU A 42 6.20 2.20 -5.57
C GLU A 42 7.03 1.24 -4.71
N HIS A 43 8.31 1.59 -4.52
CA HIS A 43 9.23 0.89 -3.62
C HIS A 43 9.75 1.86 -2.58
N ARG A 44 9.76 1.42 -1.32
CA ARG A 44 10.25 2.19 -0.18
C ARG A 44 11.50 1.53 0.36
N LEU A 45 12.60 2.25 0.31
CA LEU A 45 13.91 1.77 0.76
C LEU A 45 14.34 2.58 1.99
N TRP A 46 14.91 1.87 2.95
CA TRP A 46 15.63 2.47 4.07
C TRP A 46 17.05 1.95 4.05
N LEU A 47 18.00 2.88 3.98
CA LEU A 47 19.43 2.60 3.98
C LEU A 47 20.01 3.12 5.31
N PRO A 48 20.38 2.22 6.24
CA PRO A 48 20.90 2.62 7.54
C PRO A 48 22.31 3.22 7.38
N GLY A 49 22.45 4.49 7.71
CA GLY A 49 23.62 5.30 7.35
C GLY A 49 23.70 5.54 5.83
N PRO A 50 24.16 6.72 5.36
CA PRO A 50 24.38 6.92 3.93
C PRO A 50 25.48 5.95 3.47
N PRO A 51 25.19 4.99 2.58
CA PRO A 51 26.21 4.11 2.04
C PRO A 51 27.26 4.93 1.31
N VAL A 52 28.49 4.42 1.25
CA VAL A 52 29.51 4.98 0.36
C VAL A 52 28.94 4.93 -1.07
N PRO A 53 29.07 6.01 -1.87
CA PRO A 53 28.73 5.96 -3.28
C PRO A 53 29.37 4.74 -3.93
N ASP A 54 28.61 4.09 -4.78
CA ASP A 54 29.03 2.89 -5.50
C ASP A 54 29.25 1.63 -4.65
N ALA A 55 28.83 1.64 -3.38
CA ALA A 55 28.83 0.43 -2.56
C ALA A 55 27.74 -0.57 -2.99
N SER A 56 28.08 -1.86 -2.98
CA SER A 56 27.11 -2.94 -3.15
C SER A 56 26.05 -2.91 -2.05
N LEU A 57 24.79 -3.05 -2.44
CA LEU A 57 23.65 -3.09 -1.53
C LEU A 57 23.21 -4.52 -1.25
N SER A 58 22.86 -4.76 0.01
CA SER A 58 22.28 -6.02 0.48
C SER A 58 20.95 -5.75 1.17
N ALA A 59 19.96 -6.62 0.94
CA ALA A 59 18.67 -6.54 1.64
C ALA A 59 18.75 -7.30 2.97
N LEU A 60 18.55 -6.60 4.08
CA LEU A 60 18.39 -7.20 5.39
C LEU A 60 16.90 -7.45 5.66
N ILE A 61 16.53 -8.72 5.88
CA ILE A 61 15.15 -9.11 6.17
C ILE A 61 15.11 -9.72 7.58
N PRO A 62 14.61 -8.98 8.58
CA PRO A 62 14.42 -9.52 9.92
C PRO A 62 13.45 -10.71 9.89
N VAL A 63 13.77 -11.75 10.66
CA VAL A 63 12.92 -12.94 10.81
C VAL A 63 11.81 -12.62 11.82
N ASP A 64 10.73 -12.03 11.34
CA ASP A 64 9.54 -11.70 12.13
C ASP A 64 8.24 -11.92 11.33
N LYS A 65 7.11 -11.51 11.90
CA LYS A 65 5.78 -11.68 11.27
C LYS A 65 5.67 -11.02 9.89
N SER A 66 6.51 -10.03 9.60
CA SER A 66 6.53 -9.31 8.33
C SER A 66 7.64 -9.82 7.38
N ALA A 67 8.42 -10.84 7.76
CA ALA A 67 9.45 -11.42 6.90
C ALA A 67 8.91 -11.85 5.53
N PRO A 68 7.76 -12.55 5.40
CA PRO A 68 7.23 -12.92 4.08
C PRO A 68 6.90 -11.70 3.21
N THR A 69 6.29 -10.67 3.80
CA THR A 69 5.93 -9.42 3.10
C THR A 69 7.18 -8.67 2.66
N ARG A 70 8.21 -8.58 3.52
CA ARG A 70 9.50 -7.97 3.19
C ARG A 70 10.21 -8.72 2.08
N SER A 71 10.27 -10.05 2.12
CA SER A 71 10.86 -10.88 1.05
C SER A 71 10.15 -10.69 -0.28
N ALA A 72 8.82 -10.69 -0.28
CA ALA A 72 8.03 -10.44 -1.49
C ALA A 72 8.27 -9.02 -2.05
N ALA A 73 8.41 -8.02 -1.18
CA ALA A 73 8.73 -6.65 -1.57
C ALA A 73 10.13 -6.53 -2.17
N THR A 74 11.15 -7.16 -1.57
CA THR A 74 12.52 -7.21 -2.09
C THR A 74 12.57 -7.85 -3.47
N LEU A 75 11.94 -9.02 -3.64
CA LEU A 75 11.92 -9.71 -4.95
C LEU A 75 11.20 -8.88 -6.03
N ARG A 76 10.13 -8.16 -5.66
CA ARG A 76 9.44 -7.25 -6.59
C ARG A 76 10.36 -6.10 -7.00
N PHE A 77 11.05 -5.49 -6.05
CA PHE A 77 11.99 -4.41 -6.30
C PHE A 77 13.14 -4.85 -7.23
N LEU A 78 13.74 -6.02 -6.97
CA LEU A 78 14.80 -6.58 -7.81
C LEU A 78 14.31 -6.82 -9.25
N ARG A 79 13.12 -7.41 -9.43
CA ARG A 79 12.54 -7.57 -10.78
C ARG A 79 12.31 -6.24 -11.50
N ASP A 80 11.84 -5.22 -10.78
CA ASP A 80 11.59 -3.90 -11.36
C ASP A 80 12.87 -3.16 -11.76
N ILE A 81 13.96 -3.31 -10.99
CA ILE A 81 15.24 -2.66 -11.28
C ILE A 81 16.01 -3.36 -12.41
N ASP A 82 15.86 -4.68 -12.54
CA ASP A 82 16.43 -5.48 -13.65
C ASP A 82 15.67 -5.30 -14.99
N GLY A 83 14.71 -4.36 -15.06
CA GLY A 83 13.94 -4.07 -16.27
C GLY A 83 12.82 -5.08 -16.54
N GLY A 84 12.55 -6.00 -15.63
CA GLY A 84 11.38 -6.87 -15.68
C GLY A 84 10.10 -6.05 -15.47
N SER A 85 9.12 -6.23 -16.36
CA SER A 85 7.77 -5.70 -16.14
C SER A 85 7.17 -6.43 -14.93
N SER A 86 7.20 -5.81 -13.75
CA SER A 86 6.53 -6.37 -12.59
C SER A 86 5.03 -6.31 -12.81
N ALA A 87 4.35 -7.45 -12.65
CA ALA A 87 2.95 -7.41 -12.23
C ALA A 87 2.91 -6.52 -11.00
N GLY A 88 2.19 -5.40 -11.12
CA GLY A 88 2.11 -4.39 -10.09
C GLY A 88 1.83 -4.99 -8.72
N ALA A 89 2.31 -4.37 -7.65
CA ALA A 89 1.91 -4.77 -6.29
C ALA A 89 0.38 -4.98 -6.30
N ALA A 90 -0.06 -6.17 -5.89
CA ALA A 90 -1.48 -6.47 -5.76
C ALA A 90 -2.03 -5.39 -4.84
N GLN A 91 -2.73 -4.40 -5.42
CA GLN A 91 -3.35 -3.38 -4.60
C GLN A 91 -4.26 -4.16 -3.67
N ILE A 92 -4.12 -3.87 -2.39
CA ILE A 92 -5.23 -4.07 -1.47
C ILE A 92 -6.28 -3.03 -1.91
N HIS A 93 -6.91 -3.28 -3.05
CA HIS A 93 -8.16 -2.65 -3.44
C HIS A 93 -9.23 -3.35 -2.61
N ASP A 94 -9.09 -3.24 -1.29
CA ASP A 94 -10.09 -3.74 -0.37
C ASP A 94 -11.27 -2.81 -0.54
N LYS A 95 -12.18 -3.20 -1.46
CA LYS A 95 -13.42 -2.51 -1.77
C LYS A 95 -14.11 -2.04 -0.49
N ARG A 96 -14.00 -2.84 0.58
CA ARG A 96 -14.56 -2.51 1.88
C ARG A 96 -13.92 -1.28 2.51
N ILE A 97 -12.60 -1.12 2.44
CA ILE A 97 -11.89 0.08 2.92
C ILE A 97 -12.32 1.29 2.11
N SER A 98 -12.38 1.18 0.77
CA SER A 98 -12.84 2.28 -0.09
C SER A 98 -14.28 2.69 0.23
N GLU A 99 -15.18 1.74 0.46
CA GLU A 99 -16.55 2.00 0.92
C GLU A 99 -16.59 2.66 2.31
N MET A 100 -15.72 2.25 3.24
CA MET A 100 -15.63 2.86 4.57
C MET A 100 -15.17 4.32 4.50
N LEU A 101 -14.19 4.61 3.64
CA LEU A 101 -13.69 5.97 3.43
C LEU A 101 -14.75 6.86 2.79
N ARG A 102 -15.41 6.40 1.72
CA ARG A 102 -16.53 7.15 1.11
C ARG A 102 -17.69 7.38 2.08
N ALA A 103 -18.00 6.40 2.94
CA ALA A 103 -19.01 6.56 3.98
C ALA A 103 -18.59 7.56 5.06
N LEU A 104 -17.30 7.57 5.44
CA LEU A 104 -16.73 8.54 6.36
C LEU A 104 -16.82 9.96 5.79
N ASP A 105 -16.46 10.16 4.52
CA ASP A 105 -16.51 11.47 3.85
C ASP A 105 -17.94 12.05 3.91
N GLY A 106 -18.94 11.23 3.56
CA GLY A 106 -20.35 11.62 3.68
C GLY A 106 -20.77 11.92 5.12
N HIS A 107 -20.29 11.14 6.09
CA HIS A 107 -20.58 11.39 7.51
C HIS A 107 -19.97 12.70 8.02
N LEU A 108 -18.71 12.99 7.66
CA LEU A 108 -18.02 14.24 8.01
C LEU A 108 -18.68 15.45 7.35
N ALA A 109 -19.22 15.27 6.14
CA ALA A 109 -20.06 16.25 5.46
C ALA A 109 -21.48 16.38 6.05
N LYS A 110 -21.77 15.73 7.18
CA LYS A 110 -23.09 15.71 7.86
C LYS A 110 -24.24 15.17 6.99
N ALA A 111 -23.94 14.38 5.96
CA ALA A 111 -24.96 13.73 5.15
C ALA A 111 -25.74 12.71 5.99
N SER A 112 -27.03 12.56 5.72
CA SER A 112 -27.84 11.53 6.36
C SER A 112 -27.35 10.14 5.93
N TYR A 113 -27.52 9.12 6.79
CA TYR A 113 -27.22 7.73 6.41
C TYR A 113 -27.94 7.29 5.13
N ARG A 114 -29.12 7.84 4.83
CA ARG A 114 -29.85 7.53 3.59
C ARG A 114 -29.14 8.13 2.38
N ALA A 115 -28.69 9.37 2.46
CA ALA A 115 -27.92 10.03 1.40
C ALA A 115 -26.58 9.33 1.15
N ILE A 116 -25.87 8.93 2.21
CA ILE A 116 -24.63 8.14 2.10
C ILE A 116 -24.92 6.80 1.40
N ALA A 117 -25.97 6.10 1.83
CA ALA A 117 -26.37 4.83 1.21
C ALA A 117 -26.73 4.99 -0.29
N GLN A 118 -27.42 6.06 -0.67
CA GLN A 118 -27.75 6.36 -2.08
C GLN A 118 -26.49 6.49 -2.94
N GLN A 119 -25.47 7.19 -2.44
CA GLN A 119 -24.20 7.37 -3.17
C GLN A 119 -23.36 6.08 -3.23
N LEU A 120 -23.49 5.20 -2.25
CA LEU A 120 -22.74 3.94 -2.20
C LEU A 120 -23.40 2.79 -2.98
N PHE A 121 -24.73 2.71 -2.97
CA PHE A 121 -25.47 1.54 -3.45
C PHE A 121 -26.47 1.85 -4.58
N GLY A 122 -26.72 3.13 -4.87
CA GLY A 122 -27.66 3.57 -5.90
C GLY A 122 -29.12 3.64 -5.43
N HIS A 123 -29.91 4.52 -6.06
CA HIS A 123 -31.31 4.77 -5.70
C HIS A 123 -32.19 3.52 -5.85
N GLU A 124 -32.04 2.79 -6.96
CA GLU A 124 -32.80 1.57 -7.26
C GLU A 124 -32.72 0.54 -6.13
N ARG A 125 -31.52 0.28 -5.61
CA ARG A 125 -31.32 -0.69 -4.53
C ARG A 125 -31.91 -0.23 -3.21
N LEU A 126 -31.87 1.07 -2.91
CA LEU A 126 -32.46 1.61 -1.68
C LEU A 126 -33.98 1.56 -1.66
N ASN A 127 -34.62 1.64 -2.82
CA ASN A 127 -36.08 1.67 -2.92
C ASN A 127 -36.72 0.27 -2.92
N ARG A 128 -35.93 -0.82 -2.96
CA ARG A 128 -36.43 -2.20 -2.89
C ARG A 128 -37.07 -2.57 -1.55
N GLU A 129 -36.70 -1.88 -0.47
CA GLU A 129 -37.17 -2.16 0.89
C GLU A 129 -37.41 -0.85 1.65
N PRO A 130 -38.35 -0.83 2.61
CA PRO A 130 -38.53 0.32 3.50
C PRO A 130 -37.23 0.68 4.25
N TRP A 131 -36.80 1.95 4.16
CA TRP A 131 -35.52 2.40 4.70
C TRP A 131 -35.30 2.10 6.19
N LYS A 132 -36.36 2.18 7.03
CA LYS A 132 -36.24 1.99 8.48
C LYS A 132 -35.81 0.56 8.86
N THR A 133 -36.17 -0.43 8.05
CA THR A 133 -35.88 -1.86 8.27
C THR A 133 -34.86 -2.42 7.27
N SER A 134 -34.36 -1.59 6.35
CA SER A 134 -33.48 -2.04 5.27
C SER A 134 -32.10 -2.50 5.75
N SER A 135 -31.63 -3.61 5.18
CA SER A 135 -30.26 -4.11 5.38
C SER A 135 -29.18 -3.10 4.96
N LEU A 136 -29.47 -2.25 3.96
CA LEU A 136 -28.56 -1.19 3.49
C LEU A 136 -28.36 -0.10 4.53
N ARG A 137 -29.37 0.21 5.35
CA ARG A 137 -29.22 1.13 6.49
C ARG A 137 -28.19 0.60 7.48
N ALA A 138 -28.34 -0.65 7.90
CA ALA A 138 -27.41 -1.29 8.82
C ALA A 138 -26.00 -1.39 8.24
N MET A 139 -25.88 -1.73 6.95
CA MET A 139 -24.60 -1.78 6.24
C MET A 139 -23.90 -0.41 6.20
N THR A 140 -24.65 0.66 5.92
CA THR A 140 -24.12 2.03 5.87
C THR A 140 -23.63 2.49 7.24
N ILE A 141 -24.39 2.20 8.31
CA ILE A 141 -23.97 2.51 9.69
C ILE A 141 -22.65 1.78 10.01
N ARG A 142 -22.51 0.50 9.64
CA ARG A 142 -21.26 -0.25 9.83
C ARG A 142 -20.09 0.34 9.04
N LEU A 143 -20.33 0.78 7.80
CA LEU A 143 -19.31 1.44 6.98
C LEU A 143 -18.83 2.75 7.60
N VAL A 144 -19.75 3.59 8.06
CA VAL A 144 -19.42 4.85 8.75
C VAL A 144 -18.62 4.57 10.02
N ARG A 145 -19.07 3.63 10.87
CA ARG A 145 -18.33 3.24 12.09
C ARG A 145 -16.93 2.71 11.77
N GLY A 146 -16.80 1.88 10.73
CA GLY A 146 -15.52 1.38 10.25
C GLY A 146 -14.59 2.50 9.78
N GLY A 147 -15.12 3.44 8.99
CA GLY A 147 -14.38 4.62 8.53
C GLY A 147 -13.91 5.52 9.68
N ILE A 148 -14.77 5.78 10.67
CA ILE A 148 -14.38 6.51 11.90
C ILE A 148 -13.28 5.75 12.64
N GLY A 149 -13.39 4.42 12.73
CA GLY A 149 -12.35 3.57 13.34
C GLY A 149 -11.01 3.66 12.62
N LEU A 150 -11.02 3.66 11.27
CA LEU A 150 -9.83 3.89 10.46
C LEU A 150 -9.23 5.27 10.76
N MET A 151 -10.03 6.33 10.70
CA MET A 151 -9.60 7.72 10.96
C MET A 151 -8.97 7.89 12.35
N ARG A 152 -9.54 7.24 13.38
CA ARG A 152 -9.04 7.28 14.77
C ARG A 152 -7.83 6.37 15.02
N GLY A 153 -6.98 6.18 14.01
CA GLY A 153 -5.73 5.42 14.11
C GLY A 153 -5.82 3.94 13.73
N GLY A 154 -7.02 3.42 13.42
CA GLY A 154 -7.22 2.05 12.94
C GLY A 154 -6.49 1.76 11.62
N TYR A 155 -6.23 2.79 10.80
CA TYR A 155 -5.48 2.66 9.54
C TYR A 155 -4.08 2.05 9.73
N ARG A 156 -3.46 2.18 10.91
CA ARG A 156 -2.11 1.64 11.19
C ARG A 156 -2.06 0.11 11.05
N LYS A 157 -3.18 -0.58 11.27
CA LYS A 157 -3.29 -2.04 11.08
C LYS A 157 -3.17 -2.45 9.61
N LEU A 158 -3.38 -1.53 8.67
CA LEU A 158 -3.19 -1.78 7.24
C LEU A 158 -1.71 -1.86 6.85
N LEU A 159 -0.81 -1.35 7.69
CA LEU A 159 0.64 -1.40 7.47
C LEU A 159 1.24 -2.76 7.84
N THR A 160 0.50 -3.57 8.60
CA THR A 160 0.96 -4.86 9.14
C THR A 160 0.20 -6.05 8.57
N ARG A 161 -0.66 -5.82 7.57
CA ARG A 161 -1.54 -6.84 6.98
C ARG A 161 -0.84 -7.60 5.87
#